data_AF-A0A7S3HLT6-F1
#
_entry.id   AF-A0A7S3HLT6-F1
#
_cell.length_a   1.000
_cell.length_b   1.000
_cell.length_c   1.000
_cell.angle_alpha   90.00
_cell.angle_beta   90.00
_cell.angle_gamma   90.00
#
_symmetry.space_group_name_H-M   'P 1'
#
loop_
_entity.id
_entity.type
_entity.pdbx_description
1 polymer ?
#
loop_
_entity_poly.entity_id
_entity_poly.type
_entity_poly.pdbx_seq_one_letter_code
_entity_poly.pdbx_strand_id
1 'polypeptide(L)'
;DKWLRKDGLLFPDHAKLYVAAIEDAEYREEKIGFWSHLWGFDFSPMQEMVIQEPISDVVDESSIATSTACVSELDLLTCRREDLDFLARYRITANRKDFLHALVVWFDVSFRACSPTVVMSTAPGATLTHWKQTVLYLEQPIVANQGDVISGLIAVRKSMQNPRDLDVKVSVDSDGEVAYPSKVQCFRLR
;
A
#
# COMPACT_ATOMS: atom_id res chain seq x y z
N ASP A 1 -0.05 6.97 -26.88
CA ASP A 1 -0.73 8.00 -27.70
C ASP A 1 -0.05 8.28 -29.04
N LYS A 2 1.16 8.86 -29.05
CA LYS A 2 1.78 9.37 -30.28
C LYS A 2 2.10 8.31 -31.35
N TRP A 3 2.49 7.11 -30.92
CA TRP A 3 3.14 6.12 -31.79
C TRP A 3 2.40 4.79 -31.93
N LEU A 4 1.49 4.48 -31.00
CA LEU A 4 0.76 3.24 -31.07
C LEU A 4 -0.25 3.34 -32.22
N ARG A 5 -0.12 2.48 -33.23
CA ARG A 5 -1.10 2.40 -34.30
C ARG A 5 -2.48 2.02 -33.73
N LYS A 6 -3.54 2.35 -34.47
CA LYS A 6 -4.88 1.82 -34.18
C LYS A 6 -4.81 0.29 -34.10
N ASP A 7 -5.42 -0.28 -33.07
CA ASP A 7 -5.42 -1.73 -32.77
C ASP A 7 -4.01 -2.30 -32.51
N GLY A 8 -3.06 -1.45 -32.13
CA GLY A 8 -1.77 -1.87 -31.60
C GLY A 8 -1.92 -2.53 -30.24
N LEU A 9 -1.03 -3.49 -29.95
CA LEU A 9 -0.97 -4.17 -28.66
C LEU A 9 0.03 -3.48 -27.74
N LEU A 10 -0.21 -3.56 -26.43
CA LEU A 10 0.64 -3.03 -25.38
C LEU A 10 0.94 -4.17 -24.40
N PHE A 11 2.17 -4.25 -23.90
CA PHE A 11 2.60 -5.32 -23.01
C PHE A 11 3.41 -4.69 -21.86
N PRO A 12 2.91 -4.73 -20.60
CA PRO A 12 1.59 -5.19 -20.17
C PRO A 12 0.48 -4.24 -20.61
N ASP A 13 -0.75 -4.71 -20.81
CA ASP A 13 -1.89 -3.86 -21.20
C ASP A 13 -2.83 -3.52 -20.05
N HIS A 14 -2.57 -4.06 -18.86
CA HIS A 14 -3.45 -3.87 -17.71
C HIS A 14 -2.68 -3.93 -16.39
N ALA A 15 -3.06 -3.09 -15.44
CA ALA A 15 -2.44 -3.02 -14.12
C ALA A 15 -3.50 -2.87 -13.01
N LYS A 16 -3.25 -3.49 -11.86
CA LYS A 16 -4.07 -3.36 -10.65
C LYS A 16 -3.20 -3.05 -9.45
N LEU A 17 -3.68 -2.17 -8.58
CA LEU A 17 -3.06 -1.84 -7.30
C LEU A 17 -3.94 -2.36 -6.17
N TYR A 18 -3.34 -3.00 -5.19
CA TYR A 18 -4.04 -3.62 -4.08
C TYR A 18 -3.54 -3.11 -2.75
N VAL A 19 -4.39 -3.22 -1.73
CA VAL A 19 -4.05 -2.93 -0.35
C VAL A 19 -4.55 -4.05 0.57
N ALA A 20 -3.76 -4.36 1.59
CA ALA A 20 -4.15 -5.15 2.76
C ALA A 20 -3.49 -4.54 4.00
N ALA A 21 -3.85 -5.02 5.19
CA ALA A 21 -3.20 -4.69 6.46
C ALA A 21 -2.41 -5.88 7.01
N ILE A 22 -1.29 -5.56 7.67
CA ILE A 22 -0.32 -6.54 8.18
C ILE A 22 -0.07 -6.38 9.68
N GLU A 23 0.26 -7.50 10.31
CA GLU A 23 1.00 -7.53 11.58
C GLU A 23 2.49 -7.38 11.27
N ASP A 24 3.19 -6.49 11.98
CA ASP A 24 4.60 -6.15 11.70
C ASP A 24 5.29 -5.48 12.91
N ALA A 25 4.98 -5.92 14.13
CA ALA A 25 5.43 -5.27 15.37
C ALA A 25 6.96 -5.20 15.47
N GLU A 26 7.63 -6.31 15.19
CA GLU A 26 9.09 -6.43 15.33
C GLU A 26 9.82 -5.50 14.36
N TYR A 27 9.41 -5.48 13.09
CA TYR A 27 10.04 -4.64 12.07
C TYR A 27 9.71 -3.16 12.27
N ARG A 28 8.49 -2.84 12.74
CA ARG A 28 8.13 -1.48 13.17
C ARG A 28 9.05 -0.99 14.28
N GLU A 29 9.34 -1.83 15.28
CA GLU A 29 10.24 -1.47 16.37
C GLU A 29 11.67 -1.26 15.87
N GLU A 30 12.16 -2.11 14.97
CA GLU A 30 13.49 -1.97 14.37
C GLU A 30 13.64 -0.68 13.54
N LYS A 31 12.60 -0.27 12.79
CA LYS A 31 12.69 0.89 11.87
C LYS A 31 12.24 2.21 12.49
N ILE A 32 11.21 2.17 13.33
CA ILE A 32 10.61 3.37 13.93
C ILE A 32 10.99 3.44 15.42
N GLY A 33 10.78 2.36 16.18
CA GLY A 33 11.07 2.30 17.62
C GLY A 33 12.53 2.64 17.97
N PHE A 34 13.47 2.18 17.13
CA PHE A 34 14.91 2.45 17.20
C PHE A 34 15.29 3.90 17.51
N TRP A 35 14.54 4.87 16.97
CA TRP A 35 14.83 6.30 17.19
C TRP A 35 14.55 6.79 18.61
N SER A 36 13.73 6.09 19.39
CA SER A 36 13.44 6.49 20.78
C SER A 36 14.60 6.22 21.74
N HIS A 37 15.46 5.25 21.42
CA HIS A 37 16.55 4.85 22.30
C HIS A 37 17.81 4.50 21.52
N LEU A 38 18.35 5.49 20.82
CA LEU A 38 19.53 5.33 20.00
C LEU A 38 20.78 5.57 20.83
N TRP A 39 21.41 4.51 21.32
CA TRP A 39 22.63 4.58 22.14
C TRP A 39 22.47 5.45 23.40
N GLY A 40 21.29 5.43 24.03
CA GLY A 40 20.98 6.26 25.19
C GLY A 40 20.53 7.69 24.88
N PHE A 41 20.41 8.05 23.60
CA PHE A 41 19.85 9.32 23.15
C PHE A 41 18.41 9.16 22.66
N ASP A 42 17.57 10.13 22.98
CA ASP A 42 16.19 10.21 22.51
C ASP A 42 16.12 11.01 21.21
N PHE A 43 15.90 10.30 20.09
CA PHE A 43 15.61 10.87 18.77
C PHE A 43 14.14 10.63 18.38
N SER A 44 13.22 10.50 19.34
CA SER A 44 11.78 10.36 19.07
C SER A 44 11.20 11.39 18.09
N PRO A 45 11.66 12.66 17.99
CA PRO A 45 11.20 13.57 16.94
C PRO A 45 11.46 13.09 15.51
N MET A 46 12.44 12.19 15.30
CA MET A 46 12.69 11.59 13.99
C MET A 46 11.60 10.59 13.59
N GLN A 47 10.92 9.96 14.56
CA GLN A 47 9.86 8.97 14.30
C GLN A 47 8.71 9.57 13.50
N GLU A 48 8.35 10.83 13.79
CA GLU A 48 7.29 11.56 13.08
C GLU A 48 7.59 11.75 11.59
N MET A 49 8.87 11.86 11.23
CA MET A 49 9.29 11.96 9.83
C MET A 49 9.39 10.59 9.18
N VAL A 50 9.98 9.61 9.87
CA VAL A 50 10.20 8.26 9.34
C VAL A 50 8.88 7.55 9.07
N ILE A 51 7.86 7.74 9.92
CA ILE A 51 6.56 7.10 9.74
C ILE A 51 5.80 7.60 8.51
N GLN A 52 6.13 8.81 8.02
CA GLN A 52 5.56 9.38 6.80
C GLN A 52 6.29 8.92 5.54
N GLU A 53 7.38 8.16 5.66
CA GLU A 53 8.14 7.62 4.55
C GLU A 53 7.81 6.13 4.37
N PRO A 54 7.16 5.74 3.25
CA PRO A 54 6.86 4.34 2.97
C PRO A 54 8.13 3.51 2.81
N ILE A 55 8.10 2.29 3.34
CA ILE A 55 9.23 1.37 3.25
C ILE A 55 8.98 0.36 2.13
N SER A 56 9.98 0.18 1.25
CA SER A 56 9.96 -0.87 0.23
C SER A 56 10.68 -2.11 0.74
N ASP A 57 9.93 -3.10 1.23
CA ASP A 57 10.50 -4.36 1.70
C ASP A 57 9.68 -5.60 1.38
N VAL A 58 10.28 -6.77 1.59
CA VAL A 58 9.65 -8.07 1.40
C VAL A 58 8.78 -8.32 2.61
N VAL A 59 7.49 -8.48 2.38
CA VAL A 59 6.50 -8.81 3.40
C VAL A 59 6.20 -10.31 3.30
N ASP A 60 6.23 -10.99 4.44
CA ASP A 60 5.85 -12.40 4.53
C ASP A 60 4.31 -12.52 4.33
N GLU A 61 3.87 -13.54 3.60
CA GLU A 61 2.44 -13.75 3.37
C GLU A 61 1.67 -13.98 4.68
N SER A 62 2.31 -14.61 5.67
CA SER A 62 1.71 -14.85 6.98
C SER A 62 1.45 -13.55 7.76
N SER A 63 2.21 -12.48 7.50
CA SER A 63 1.98 -11.16 8.10
C SER A 63 0.67 -10.51 7.64
N ILE A 64 0.12 -10.90 6.48
CA ILE A 64 -1.19 -10.41 6.03
C ILE A 64 -2.29 -10.90 6.98
N ALA A 65 -2.90 -9.96 7.69
CA ALA A 65 -3.93 -10.22 8.70
C ALA A 65 -5.36 -9.93 8.20
N THR A 66 -5.52 -9.46 6.96
CA THR A 66 -6.80 -9.02 6.39
C THR A 66 -7.02 -9.56 4.97
N SER A 67 -8.25 -9.45 4.47
CA SER A 67 -8.54 -9.59 3.06
C SER A 67 -7.90 -8.47 2.24
N THR A 68 -7.77 -8.67 0.93
CA THR A 68 -7.24 -7.68 0.01
C THR A 68 -8.34 -6.85 -0.65
N ALA A 69 -8.08 -5.56 -0.89
CA ALA A 69 -8.93 -4.71 -1.72
C ALA A 69 -8.15 -4.15 -2.92
N CYS A 70 -8.78 -4.15 -4.11
CA CYS A 70 -8.26 -3.43 -5.28
C CYS A 70 -8.62 -1.95 -5.16
N VAL A 71 -7.62 -1.07 -5.25
CA VAL A 71 -7.79 0.39 -5.07
C VAL A 71 -7.53 1.18 -6.33
N SER A 72 -6.89 0.58 -7.33
CA SER A 72 -6.76 1.19 -8.66
C SER A 72 -6.68 0.10 -9.71
N GLU A 73 -7.34 0.31 -10.84
CA GLU A 73 -7.31 -0.57 -11.99
C GLU A 73 -7.17 0.28 -13.24
N LEU A 74 -6.11 0.02 -14.01
CA LEU A 74 -5.76 0.78 -15.19
C LEU A 74 -5.74 -0.14 -16.41
N ASP A 75 -6.57 0.19 -17.39
CA ASP A 75 -6.40 -0.31 -18.75
C ASP A 75 -5.39 0.59 -19.47
N LEU A 76 -4.19 0.08 -19.72
CA LEU A 76 -3.06 0.85 -20.21
C LEU A 76 -3.21 1.27 -21.68
N LEU A 77 -4.19 0.71 -22.39
CA LEU A 77 -4.54 1.15 -23.75
C LEU A 77 -5.42 2.41 -23.74
N THR A 78 -6.18 2.64 -22.67
CA THR A 78 -7.18 3.72 -22.61
C THR A 78 -6.95 4.73 -21.49
N CYS A 79 -6.14 4.42 -20.47
CA CYS A 79 -5.89 5.31 -19.35
C CYS A 79 -5.23 6.61 -19.81
N ARG A 80 -5.58 7.70 -19.15
CA ARG A 80 -5.04 9.04 -19.35
C ARG A 80 -4.13 9.40 -18.20
N ARG A 81 -3.40 10.52 -18.37
CA ARG A 81 -2.49 11.02 -17.32
C ARG A 81 -3.25 11.41 -16.06
N GLU A 82 -4.48 11.90 -16.22
CA GLU A 82 -5.34 12.33 -15.12
C GLU A 82 -5.82 11.14 -14.28
N ASP A 83 -5.90 9.93 -14.85
CA ASP A 83 -6.30 8.72 -14.14
C ASP A 83 -5.23 8.22 -13.16
N LEU A 84 -4.00 8.73 -13.26
CA LEU A 84 -2.89 8.39 -12.38
C LEU A 84 -2.98 9.10 -11.02
N ASP A 85 -3.71 10.21 -10.96
CA ASP A 85 -4.01 10.94 -9.72
C ASP A 85 -5.42 10.51 -9.28
N PHE A 86 -5.51 9.57 -8.33
CA PHE A 86 -6.77 8.91 -7.99
C PHE A 86 -7.10 9.00 -6.50
N LEU A 87 -8.39 8.83 -6.20
CA LEU A 87 -8.94 8.64 -4.86
C LEU A 87 -9.85 7.41 -4.90
N ALA A 88 -9.56 6.43 -4.05
CA ALA A 88 -10.33 5.19 -3.99
C ALA A 88 -10.72 4.87 -2.55
N ARG A 89 -11.92 4.32 -2.40
CA ARG A 89 -12.36 3.72 -1.14
C ARG A 89 -11.90 2.27 -1.10
N TYR A 90 -11.36 1.85 0.03
CA TYR A 90 -11.03 0.45 0.29
C TYR A 90 -11.79 -0.05 1.51
N ARG A 91 -12.01 -1.36 1.53
CA ARG A 91 -12.62 -2.09 2.63
C ARG A 91 -11.93 -3.45 2.71
N ILE A 92 -11.30 -3.72 3.84
CA ILE A 92 -10.58 -4.96 4.12
C ILE A 92 -11.11 -5.56 5.43
N THR A 93 -11.27 -6.87 5.47
CA THR A 93 -11.82 -7.59 6.61
C THR A 93 -10.71 -8.33 7.32
N ALA A 94 -10.60 -8.21 8.64
CA ALA A 94 -9.64 -8.96 9.44
C ALA A 94 -9.93 -10.47 9.38
N ASN A 95 -8.91 -11.23 9.02
CA ASN A 95 -8.98 -12.69 8.89
C ASN A 95 -8.75 -13.40 10.23
N ARG A 96 -8.12 -12.71 11.18
CA ARG A 96 -7.77 -13.22 12.51
C ARG A 96 -7.73 -12.08 13.51
N LYS A 97 -7.73 -12.42 14.80
CA LYS A 97 -7.48 -11.45 15.87
C LYS A 97 -6.00 -11.08 15.89
N ASP A 98 -5.68 -9.81 15.70
CA ASP A 98 -4.30 -9.34 15.59
C ASP A 98 -4.15 -7.82 15.82
N PHE A 99 -2.91 -7.36 15.83
CA PHE A 99 -2.56 -5.93 15.76
C PHE A 99 -2.15 -5.57 14.33
N LEU A 100 -2.88 -4.66 13.70
CA LEU A 100 -2.58 -4.17 12.36
C LEU A 100 -1.67 -2.95 12.47
N HIS A 101 -0.39 -3.11 12.10
CA HIS A 101 0.65 -2.10 12.27
C HIS A 101 0.82 -1.21 11.04
N ALA A 102 0.50 -1.74 9.86
CA ALA A 102 0.69 -1.06 8.60
C ALA A 102 -0.34 -1.51 7.55
N LEU A 103 -0.51 -0.68 6.53
CA LEU A 103 -1.07 -1.11 5.25
C LEU A 103 0.08 -1.52 4.33
N VAL A 104 -0.07 -2.64 3.63
CA VAL A 104 0.83 -3.07 2.57
C VAL A 104 0.15 -2.88 1.22
N VAL A 105 0.91 -2.33 0.27
CA VAL A 105 0.47 -2.03 -1.09
C VAL A 105 1.36 -2.79 -2.09
N TRP A 106 0.75 -3.37 -3.09
CA TRP A 106 1.44 -4.06 -4.18
C TRP A 106 0.62 -3.95 -5.48
N PHE A 107 1.20 -4.37 -6.60
CA PHE A 107 0.52 -4.34 -7.88
C PHE A 107 0.65 -5.66 -8.64
N ASP A 108 -0.30 -5.87 -9.54
CA ASP A 108 -0.25 -6.89 -10.58
C ASP A 108 -0.25 -6.19 -11.94
N VAL A 109 0.48 -6.77 -12.89
CA VAL A 109 0.35 -6.42 -14.31
C VAL A 109 -0.01 -7.65 -15.12
N SER A 110 -0.91 -7.46 -16.07
CA SER A 110 -1.41 -8.52 -16.94
C SER A 110 -1.06 -8.24 -18.40
N PHE A 111 -0.78 -9.31 -19.12
CA PHE A 111 -0.54 -9.33 -20.56
C PHE A 111 -1.70 -10.09 -21.21
N ARG A 112 -2.87 -9.46 -21.29
CA ARG A 112 -4.14 -10.09 -21.75
C ARG A 112 -4.11 -10.45 -23.23
N ALA A 113 -3.24 -9.79 -23.99
CA ALA A 113 -2.98 -10.12 -25.40
C ALA A 113 -2.20 -11.44 -25.59
N CYS A 114 -1.61 -12.02 -24.53
CA CYS A 114 -1.01 -13.36 -24.56
C CYS A 114 -2.09 -14.45 -24.41
N SER A 115 -1.84 -15.62 -25.02
CA SER A 115 -2.68 -16.83 -24.85
C SER A 115 -1.80 -18.02 -24.42
N PRO A 116 -1.90 -18.49 -23.15
CA PRO A 116 -2.75 -17.97 -22.09
C PRO A 116 -2.28 -16.57 -21.62
N THR A 117 -3.18 -15.83 -20.96
CA THR A 117 -2.83 -14.56 -20.32
C THR A 117 -1.72 -14.76 -19.31
N VAL A 118 -0.70 -13.91 -19.38
CA VAL A 118 0.41 -13.92 -18.41
C VAL A 118 0.15 -12.82 -17.38
N VAL A 119 0.39 -13.13 -16.11
CA VAL A 119 0.27 -12.18 -14.99
C VAL A 119 1.57 -12.19 -14.21
N MET A 120 2.10 -11.00 -13.92
CA MET A 120 3.18 -10.80 -12.96
C MET A 120 2.59 -10.07 -11.75
N SER A 121 2.72 -10.69 -10.58
CA SER A 121 2.28 -10.12 -9.31
C SER A 121 3.48 -9.76 -8.44
N THR A 122 3.36 -8.66 -7.69
CA THR A 122 4.29 -8.32 -6.61
C THR A 122 3.65 -8.53 -5.23
N ALA A 123 2.58 -9.31 -5.11
CA ALA A 123 1.94 -9.63 -3.85
C ALA A 123 2.89 -10.34 -2.87
N PRO A 124 2.71 -10.18 -1.54
CA PRO A 124 3.27 -11.12 -0.57
C PRO A 124 2.82 -12.54 -0.92
N GLY A 125 3.73 -13.52 -0.84
CA GLY A 125 3.48 -14.91 -1.25
C GLY A 125 3.69 -15.21 -2.75
N ALA A 126 3.76 -14.19 -3.60
CA ALA A 126 4.18 -14.37 -4.99
C ALA A 126 5.70 -14.52 -5.12
N THR A 127 6.18 -14.93 -6.30
CA THR A 127 7.61 -14.96 -6.60
C THR A 127 8.24 -13.58 -6.36
N LEU A 128 9.31 -13.54 -5.56
CA LEU A 128 10.00 -12.30 -5.21
C LEU A 128 10.40 -11.50 -6.44
N THR A 129 10.09 -10.21 -6.43
CA THR A 129 10.51 -9.24 -7.44
C THR A 129 11.36 -8.14 -6.81
N HIS A 130 12.08 -7.37 -7.63
CA HIS A 130 12.87 -6.24 -7.15
C HIS A 130 12.02 -5.08 -6.59
N TRP A 131 10.73 -5.03 -6.92
CA TRP A 131 9.80 -4.05 -6.36
C TRP A 131 9.42 -4.35 -4.91
N LYS A 132 9.51 -5.62 -4.50
CA LYS A 132 9.02 -6.10 -3.20
C LYS A 132 7.57 -5.60 -2.96
N GLN A 133 7.26 -5.08 -1.78
CA GLN A 133 6.00 -4.40 -1.46
C GLN A 133 6.25 -3.05 -0.80
N THR A 134 5.25 -2.17 -0.84
CA THR A 134 5.30 -0.86 -0.18
C THR A 134 4.50 -0.89 1.12
N VAL A 135 5.16 -0.64 2.25
CA VAL A 135 4.58 -0.65 3.59
C VAL A 135 4.33 0.77 4.06
N LEU A 136 3.09 1.05 4.47
CA LEU A 136 2.59 2.32 4.99
C LEU A 136 2.27 2.14 6.47
N TYR A 137 3.22 2.47 7.35
CA TYR A 137 3.05 2.30 8.78
C TYR A 137 1.99 3.24 9.38
N LEU A 138 1.14 2.68 10.23
CA LEU A 138 0.17 3.44 11.00
C LEU A 138 0.84 4.02 12.25
N GLU A 139 0.48 5.26 12.60
CA GLU A 139 0.93 5.93 13.83
C GLU A 139 0.65 5.08 15.07
N GLN A 140 -0.56 4.51 15.11
CA GLN A 140 -1.00 3.61 16.15
C GLN A 140 -1.59 2.36 15.50
N PRO A 141 -1.21 1.16 15.98
CA PRO A 141 -1.76 -0.07 15.45
C PRO A 141 -3.26 -0.16 15.72
N ILE A 142 -3.98 -0.84 14.84
CA ILE A 142 -5.40 -1.14 15.01
C ILE A 142 -5.52 -2.50 15.68
N VAL A 143 -6.24 -2.58 16.79
CA VAL A 143 -6.61 -3.87 17.38
C VAL A 143 -7.82 -4.39 16.62
N ALA A 144 -7.66 -5.49 15.90
CA ALA A 144 -8.73 -6.08 15.11
C ALA A 144 -9.06 -7.49 15.60
N ASN A 145 -10.34 -7.81 15.73
CA ASN A 145 -10.82 -9.18 15.85
C ASN A 145 -11.12 -9.76 14.46
N GLN A 146 -11.20 -11.09 14.38
CA GLN A 146 -11.63 -11.76 13.15
C GLN A 146 -13.03 -11.28 12.76
N GLY A 147 -13.18 -10.86 11.49
CA GLY A 147 -14.44 -10.33 10.95
C GLY A 147 -14.59 -8.82 11.07
N ASP A 148 -13.75 -8.13 11.85
CA ASP A 148 -13.75 -6.67 11.92
C ASP A 148 -13.43 -6.08 10.55
N VAL A 149 -14.08 -4.96 10.25
CA VAL A 149 -13.97 -4.30 8.96
C VAL A 149 -13.16 -3.02 9.14
N ILE A 150 -12.03 -2.96 8.44
CA ILE A 150 -11.21 -1.77 8.33
C ILE A 150 -11.53 -1.13 6.97
N SER A 151 -11.85 0.15 6.99
CA SER A 151 -12.22 0.88 5.78
C SER A 151 -11.58 2.24 5.73
N GLY A 152 -11.54 2.82 4.54
CA GLY A 152 -10.96 4.14 4.38
C GLY A 152 -10.86 4.58 2.94
N LEU A 153 -10.13 5.66 2.75
CA LEU A 153 -9.79 6.22 1.45
C LEU A 153 -8.28 6.21 1.27
N ILE A 154 -7.81 5.82 0.09
CA ILE A 154 -6.44 6.04 -0.36
C ILE A 154 -6.48 7.03 -1.52
N ALA A 155 -5.71 8.09 -1.41
CA ALA A 155 -5.50 9.08 -2.46
C ALA A 155 -4.03 9.05 -2.85
N VAL A 156 -3.74 8.97 -4.15
CA VAL A 156 -2.38 9.01 -4.69
C VAL A 156 -2.33 10.09 -5.74
N ARG A 157 -1.31 10.93 -5.68
CA ARG A 157 -1.05 11.92 -6.72
C ARG A 157 0.44 12.17 -6.89
N LYS A 158 0.83 12.70 -8.04
CA LYS A 158 2.17 13.25 -8.22
C LYS A 158 2.38 14.49 -7.36
N SER A 159 3.58 14.62 -6.79
CA SER A 159 3.96 15.82 -6.07
C SER A 159 4.07 17.02 -7.03
N MET A 160 3.59 18.17 -6.55
CA MET A 160 3.68 19.44 -7.28
C MET A 160 5.10 20.02 -7.31
N GLN A 161 5.96 19.59 -6.37
CA GLN A 161 7.34 20.09 -6.25
C GLN A 161 8.32 19.26 -7.09
N ASN A 162 8.23 17.94 -6.98
CA ASN A 162 9.00 17.00 -7.78
C ASN A 162 8.04 15.97 -8.42
N PRO A 163 7.79 16.02 -9.74
CA PRO A 163 6.87 15.10 -10.40
C PRO A 163 7.27 13.62 -10.36
N ARG A 164 8.46 13.29 -9.85
CA ARG A 164 8.91 11.91 -9.59
C ARG A 164 8.52 11.40 -8.21
N ASP A 165 8.19 12.29 -7.28
CA ASP A 165 7.70 11.91 -5.96
C ASP A 165 6.19 11.66 -6.02
N LEU A 166 5.70 10.80 -5.12
CA LEU A 166 4.27 10.56 -4.94
C LEU A 166 3.84 11.04 -3.55
N ASP A 167 2.79 11.86 -3.50
CA ASP A 167 2.07 12.15 -2.27
C ASP A 167 0.96 11.09 -2.14
N VAL A 168 0.99 10.31 -1.05
CA VAL A 168 -0.03 9.31 -0.73
C VAL A 168 -0.75 9.75 0.53
N LYS A 169 -2.08 9.77 0.50
CA LYS A 169 -2.91 10.11 1.65
C LYS A 169 -3.85 8.97 1.96
N VAL A 170 -3.78 8.46 3.18
CA VAL A 170 -4.63 7.35 3.62
C VAL A 170 -5.50 7.85 4.76
N SER A 171 -6.78 7.54 4.69
CA SER A 171 -7.66 7.53 5.86
C SER A 171 -7.92 6.10 6.26
N VAL A 172 -8.02 5.85 7.57
CA VAL A 172 -8.33 4.54 8.13
C VAL A 172 -9.37 4.72 9.23
N ASP A 173 -10.37 3.86 9.19
CA ASP A 173 -11.48 3.78 10.13
C ASP A 173 -11.79 2.31 10.40
N SER A 174 -12.15 2.00 11.65
CA SER A 174 -12.52 0.64 12.06
C SER A 174 -13.71 0.69 13.00
N ASP A 175 -14.82 0.11 12.54
CA ASP A 175 -16.05 -0.08 13.30
C ASP A 175 -16.01 -1.39 14.13
N GLY A 176 -14.82 -1.94 14.39
CA GLY A 176 -14.64 -3.16 15.19
C GLY A 176 -15.04 -2.98 16.66
N GLU A 177 -14.99 -4.08 17.43
CA GLU A 177 -15.30 -4.03 18.88
C GLU A 177 -14.46 -2.98 19.63
N VAL A 178 -13.21 -2.80 19.19
CA VAL A 178 -12.33 -1.72 19.64
C VAL A 178 -12.37 -0.63 18.57
N ALA A 179 -13.11 0.45 18.85
CA ALA A 179 -13.20 1.58 17.94
C ALA A 179 -11.81 2.19 17.69
N TYR A 180 -11.44 2.29 16.42
CA TYR A 180 -10.26 3.06 16.02
C TYR A 180 -10.74 4.43 15.53
N PRO A 181 -10.33 5.54 16.17
CA PRO A 181 -10.77 6.85 15.72
C PRO A 181 -10.33 7.07 14.27
N SER A 182 -11.22 7.59 13.43
CA SER A 182 -10.90 7.90 12.03
C SER A 182 -9.65 8.78 11.98
N LYS A 183 -8.58 8.25 11.38
CA LYS A 183 -7.30 8.94 11.23
C LYS A 183 -6.95 9.12 9.78
N VAL A 184 -6.24 10.21 9.51
CA VAL A 184 -5.74 10.55 8.20
C VAL A 184 -4.23 10.72 8.30
N GLN A 185 -3.49 9.93 7.55
CA GLN A 185 -2.04 9.99 7.48
C GLN A 185 -1.60 10.34 6.06
N CYS A 186 -0.54 11.13 5.97
CA CYS A 186 0.08 11.54 4.73
C CYS A 186 1.46 10.90 4.65
N PHE A 187 1.76 10.31 3.50
CA PHE A 187 3.04 9.71 3.18
C PHE A 187 3.62 10.36 1.94
N ARG A 188 4.94 10.35 1.83
CA ARG A 188 5.63 10.79 0.61
C ARG A 188 6.66 9.75 0.17
N LEU A 189 6.48 9.20 -1.02
CA LEU A 189 7.54 8.43 -1.69
C LEU A 189 8.43 9.42 -2.45
N ARG A 190 9.73 9.37 -2.17
CA ARG A 190 10.76 10.20 -2.81
C ARG A 190 11.75 9.33 -3.59
#